data_AF-A0A968DXJ2-F1
#
_entry.id   AF-A0A968DXJ2-F1
#
_cell.length_a   1.000
_cell.length_b   1.000
_cell.length_c   1.000
_cell.angle_alpha   90.00
_cell.angle_beta   90.00
_cell.angle_gamma   90.00
#
_symmetry.space_group_name_H-M   'P 1'
#
loop_
_entity.id
_entity.type
_entity.pdbx_description
1 polymer ?
#
loop_
_entity_poly.entity_id
_entity_poly.type
_entity_poly.pdbx_seq_one_letter_code
_entity_poly.pdbx_strand_id
1 'polypeptide(L)'
;MDEYLGTIKAFAFNYAPRGWAVCAGQLLSISQNSALFSLLGTTYGGDGVRTFQLPDLRGRSLEGVGQAPGHDPVEMGKEYGGQKVELSEDAAKACETQGAVGINYCICLMGIYPPRN
;
A
#
# COMPACT_ATOMS: atom_id res chain seq x y z
N MET A 1 -2.63 -8.53 -21.35
CA MET A 1 -1.32 -8.18 -20.77
C MET A 1 -1.46 -8.51 -19.32
N ASP A 2 -0.90 -9.63 -18.91
CA ASP A 2 -1.10 -10.15 -17.57
C ASP A 2 -0.15 -9.42 -16.62
N GLU A 3 -0.72 -8.78 -15.60
CA GLU A 3 0.03 -8.06 -14.58
C GLU A 3 0.53 -9.05 -13.52
N TYR A 4 1.59 -8.69 -12.80
CA TYR A 4 2.03 -9.51 -11.68
C TYR A 4 1.04 -9.39 -10.52
N LEU A 5 0.84 -10.51 -9.82
CA LEU A 5 0.03 -10.55 -8.62
C LEU A 5 0.67 -9.67 -7.54
N GLY A 6 -0.14 -8.86 -6.86
CA GLY A 6 0.34 -7.95 -5.82
C GLY A 6 0.91 -6.62 -6.32
N THR A 7 0.92 -6.37 -7.64
CA THR A 7 1.28 -5.04 -8.17
C THR A 7 0.26 -3.99 -7.73
N ILE A 8 0.75 -2.87 -7.21
CA ILE A 8 -0.05 -1.69 -6.86
C ILE A 8 0.03 -0.71 -8.03
N LYS A 9 -1.13 -0.27 -8.53
CA LYS A 9 -1.23 0.77 -9.56
C LYS A 9 -2.14 1.88 -9.08
N ALA A 10 -1.83 3.09 -9.54
CA ALA A 10 -2.69 4.24 -9.32
C ALA A 10 -3.80 4.28 -10.38
N PHE A 11 -5.01 4.55 -9.93
CA PHE A 11 -6.22 4.62 -10.73
C PHE A 11 -6.86 5.99 -10.53
N ALA A 12 -7.15 6.66 -11.64
CA ALA A 12 -7.80 7.97 -11.67
C ALA A 12 -9.32 7.92 -11.40
N PHE A 13 -9.89 6.74 -11.16
CA PHE A 13 -11.33 6.53 -10.94
C PHE A 13 -11.63 5.91 -9.57
N ASN A 14 -12.90 5.99 -9.14
CA ASN A 14 -13.34 5.66 -7.78
C ASN A 14 -13.80 4.19 -7.57
N TYR A 15 -13.41 3.28 -8.45
CA TYR A 15 -13.80 1.87 -8.33
C TYR A 15 -12.65 0.95 -8.67
N ALA A 16 -12.59 -0.21 -8.03
CA ALA A 16 -11.65 -1.26 -8.41
C ALA A 16 -12.24 -2.09 -9.56
N PRO A 17 -11.53 -2.21 -10.70
CA PRO A 17 -11.96 -3.08 -11.79
C PRO A 17 -11.86 -4.56 -11.37
N ARG A 18 -12.49 -5.46 -12.12
CA ARG A 18 -12.44 -6.90 -11.83
C ARG A 18 -10.99 -7.39 -11.83
N GLY A 19 -10.62 -8.16 -10.80
CA GLY A 19 -9.24 -8.62 -10.60
C GLY A 19 -8.35 -7.62 -9.87
N TRP A 20 -8.91 -6.51 -9.40
CA TRP A 20 -8.24 -5.52 -8.57
C TRP A 20 -9.04 -5.26 -7.29
N ALA A 21 -8.36 -4.78 -6.26
CA ALA A 21 -9.00 -4.28 -5.05
C ALA A 21 -8.38 -2.96 -4.62
N VAL A 22 -9.20 -2.04 -4.11
CA VAL A 22 -8.71 -0.78 -3.57
C VAL A 22 -7.88 -1.04 -2.30
N CYS A 23 -6.71 -0.43 -2.20
CA CYS A 23 -5.87 -0.45 -1.02
C CYS A 23 -6.47 0.45 0.08
N ALA A 24 -7.53 -0.05 0.72
CA ALA A 24 -8.31 0.67 1.74
C ALA A 24 -8.32 -0.04 3.10
N GLY A 25 -7.37 -0.94 3.37
CA GLY A 25 -7.34 -1.68 4.64
C GLY A 25 -8.39 -2.79 4.78
N GLN A 26 -8.97 -3.26 3.68
CA GLN A 26 -10.00 -4.31 3.71
C GLN A 26 -9.41 -5.69 4.03
N LEU A 27 -10.16 -6.51 4.77
CA LEU A 27 -9.82 -7.90 5.07
C LEU A 27 -10.27 -8.82 3.95
N LEU A 28 -9.35 -9.63 3.41
CA LEU A 28 -9.62 -10.65 2.40
C LEU A 28 -9.39 -12.04 2.96
N SER A 29 -10.15 -13.02 2.46
CA SER A 29 -9.98 -14.42 2.84
C SER A 29 -8.73 -15.01 2.19
N ILE A 30 -7.88 -15.66 3.01
CA ILE A 30 -6.67 -16.35 2.55
C ILE A 30 -7.03 -17.51 1.63
N SER A 31 -8.13 -18.23 1.90
CA SER A 31 -8.54 -19.40 1.10
C SER A 31 -8.84 -19.04 -0.36
N GLN A 32 -9.30 -17.82 -0.61
CA GLN A 32 -9.63 -17.32 -1.96
C GLN A 32 -8.45 -16.60 -2.62
N ASN A 33 -7.47 -16.12 -1.85
CA ASN A 33 -6.35 -15.31 -2.35
C ASN A 33 -5.00 -15.82 -1.82
N SER A 34 -4.82 -17.15 -1.81
CA SER A 34 -3.64 -17.80 -1.24
C SER A 34 -2.33 -17.35 -1.90
N ALA A 35 -2.35 -17.16 -3.22
CA ALA A 35 -1.20 -16.66 -3.97
C ALA A 35 -0.80 -15.23 -3.56
N LEU A 36 -1.78 -14.37 -3.26
CA LEU A 36 -1.55 -12.99 -2.84
C LEU A 36 -1.05 -12.95 -1.38
N PHE A 37 -1.61 -13.81 -0.53
CA PHE A 37 -1.16 -13.99 0.85
C PHE A 37 0.30 -14.46 0.93
N SER A 38 0.75 -15.36 0.05
CA SER A 38 2.16 -15.77 0.01
C SER A 38 3.13 -14.62 -0.30
N LEU A 39 2.66 -13.53 -0.92
CA LEU A 39 3.46 -12.34 -1.24
C LEU A 39 3.43 -11.31 -0.10
N LEU A 40 2.25 -10.97 0.41
CA LEU A 40 2.04 -9.92 1.42
C LEU A 40 2.15 -10.41 2.86
N GLY A 41 1.86 -11.69 3.12
CA GLY A 41 1.75 -12.24 4.46
C GLY A 41 0.73 -11.50 5.32
N THR A 42 1.09 -11.29 6.59
CA THR A 42 0.32 -10.51 7.58
C THR A 42 0.91 -9.12 7.81
N THR A 43 1.78 -8.65 6.91
CA THR A 43 2.51 -7.38 7.05
C THR A 43 1.61 -6.18 7.29
N TYR A 44 0.39 -6.19 6.71
CA TYR A 44 -0.59 -5.11 6.86
C TYR A 44 -1.72 -5.44 7.85
N GLY A 45 -1.65 -6.58 8.53
CA GLY A 45 -2.66 -7.04 9.49
C GLY A 45 -3.45 -8.28 9.04
N GLY A 46 -4.50 -8.59 9.82
CA GLY A 46 -5.30 -9.81 9.69
C GLY A 46 -4.81 -10.95 10.58
N ASP A 47 -5.59 -12.04 10.61
CA ASP A 47 -5.35 -13.15 11.54
C ASP A 47 -4.25 -14.11 11.07
N GLY A 48 -3.78 -13.99 9.82
CA GLY A 48 -2.75 -14.86 9.23
C GLY A 48 -3.17 -16.32 9.00
N VAL A 49 -4.35 -16.71 9.45
CA VAL A 49 -4.89 -18.07 9.35
C VAL A 49 -6.10 -18.11 8.41
N ARG A 50 -7.06 -17.20 8.60
CA ARG A 50 -8.30 -17.14 7.81
C ARG A 50 -8.36 -15.92 6.89
N THR A 51 -7.78 -14.82 7.35
CA THR A 51 -7.86 -13.51 6.72
C THR A 51 -6.50 -12.83 6.73
N PHE A 52 -6.30 -11.97 5.75
CA PHE A 52 -5.18 -11.04 5.69
C PHE A 52 -5.72 -9.67 5.29
N GLN A 53 -5.03 -8.61 5.69
CA GLN A 53 -5.45 -7.24 5.40
C GLN A 53 -4.68 -6.68 4.21
N LEU A 54 -5.36 -5.91 3.36
CA LEU A 54 -4.71 -5.11 2.32
C LEU A 54 -4.08 -3.84 2.92
N PRO A 55 -3.07 -3.25 2.28
CA PRO A 55 -2.56 -1.94 2.68
C PRO A 55 -3.68 -0.89 2.71
N ASP A 56 -3.65 0.02 3.68
CA ASP A 56 -4.50 1.21 3.70
C ASP A 56 -3.72 2.42 3.17
N LEU A 57 -4.01 2.81 1.92
CA LEU A 57 -3.37 3.94 1.25
C LEU A 57 -4.27 5.18 1.18
N ARG A 58 -5.40 5.19 1.90
CA ARG A 58 -6.32 6.33 1.90
C ARG A 58 -5.69 7.50 2.64
N GLY A 59 -5.49 8.62 1.92
CA GLY A 59 -4.85 9.82 2.47
C GLY A 59 -3.36 9.64 2.77
N ARG A 60 -2.72 8.62 2.20
CA ARG A 60 -1.29 8.33 2.39
C ARG A 60 -0.54 8.40 1.07
N SER A 61 0.70 8.89 1.14
CA SER A 61 1.66 8.82 0.04
C SER A 61 2.44 7.52 0.13
N LEU A 62 2.77 6.93 -1.02
CA LEU A 62 3.66 5.78 -1.08
C LEU A 62 5.10 6.23 -0.83
N GLU A 63 5.77 5.58 0.11
CA GLU A 63 7.19 5.78 0.38
C GLU A 63 7.97 4.51 0.05
N GLY A 64 9.14 4.66 -0.57
CA GLY A 64 10.00 3.54 -0.93
C GLY A 64 10.61 2.89 0.31
N VAL A 65 10.64 1.56 0.33
CA VAL A 65 11.27 0.79 1.42
C VAL A 65 12.78 1.00 1.38
N GLY A 66 13.41 1.19 2.55
CA GLY A 66 14.86 1.35 2.70
C GLY A 66 15.26 2.63 3.43
N GLN A 67 16.58 2.83 3.54
CA GLN A 67 17.14 4.02 4.19
C GLN A 67 17.66 4.99 3.11
N ALA A 68 16.97 6.12 2.96
CA ALA A 68 17.52 7.25 2.21
C ALA A 68 18.58 7.97 3.05
N PRO A 69 19.65 8.52 2.45
CA PRO A 69 20.65 9.30 3.18
C PRO A 69 19.98 10.46 3.95
N GLY A 70 20.10 10.46 5.28
CA GLY A 70 19.50 11.49 6.13
C GLY A 70 18.06 11.23 6.60
N HIS A 71 17.48 10.06 6.31
CA HIS A 71 16.16 9.64 6.80
C HIS A 71 16.25 8.34 7.63
N ASP A 72 15.26 8.14 8.50
CA ASP A 72 15.08 6.88 9.22
C ASP A 72 14.76 5.75 8.22
N PRO A 73 15.17 4.50 8.52
CA PRO A 73 14.87 3.36 7.65
C PRO A 73 13.36 3.13 7.57
N VAL A 74 12.83 3.13 6.35
CA VAL A 74 11.44 2.81 6.04
C VAL A 74 11.30 1.30 5.91
N GLU A 75 10.61 0.67 6.85
CA GLU A 75 10.30 -0.76 6.87
C GLU A 75 8.98 -1.04 6.13
N MET A 76 8.94 -2.17 5.40
CA MET A 76 7.74 -2.58 4.70
C MET A 76 6.60 -2.90 5.69
N GLY A 77 5.44 -2.28 5.50
CA GLY A 77 4.26 -2.50 6.34
C GLY A 77 4.23 -1.71 7.63
N LYS A 78 5.29 -0.96 7.97
CA LYS A 78 5.20 0.02 9.03
C LYS A 78 4.57 1.29 8.51
N GLU A 79 3.63 1.80 9.29
CA GLU A 79 3.05 3.11 9.05
C GLU A 79 4.02 4.19 9.52
N TYR A 80 4.57 4.95 8.58
CA TYR A 80 5.32 6.18 8.86
C TYR A 80 4.38 7.38 8.67
N GLY A 81 4.57 8.43 9.46
CA GLY A 81 3.73 9.65 9.40
C GLY A 81 2.58 9.73 10.40
N GLY A 82 2.53 8.86 11.41
CA GLY A 82 1.56 8.93 12.52
C GLY A 82 1.81 10.06 13.53
N GLN A 83 2.90 10.81 13.42
CA GLN A 83 3.09 12.00 14.24
C GLN A 83 2.41 13.18 13.57
N LYS A 84 1.33 13.65 14.20
CA LYS A 84 0.99 15.07 14.23
C LYS A 84 2.19 15.80 14.85
N VAL A 85 3.24 16.01 14.07
CA VAL A 85 4.32 16.90 14.48
C VAL A 85 3.67 18.28 14.43
N GLU A 86 3.49 18.90 15.59
CA GLU A 86 3.32 20.35 15.69
C GLU A 86 4.64 20.98 15.19
N LEU A 87 4.89 20.88 13.89
CA LEU A 87 5.97 21.56 13.22
C LEU A 87 5.65 23.03 13.39
N SER A 88 6.58 23.77 14.01
CA SER A 88 6.67 25.23 13.84
C SER A 88 6.35 25.56 12.38
N GLU A 89 5.51 26.58 12.17
CA GLU A 89 4.81 26.90 10.91
C GLU A 89 5.71 26.95 9.66
N ASP A 90 7.03 27.08 9.85
CA ASP A 90 8.04 27.12 8.78
C ASP A 90 8.43 25.75 8.20
N ALA A 91 8.44 24.65 8.98
CA ALA A 91 8.83 23.32 8.48
C ALA A 91 7.66 22.55 7.86
N ALA A 92 6.42 22.82 8.30
CA ALA A 92 5.21 22.31 7.65
C ALA A 92 5.04 22.85 6.22
N LYS A 93 5.48 24.10 5.97
CA LYS A 93 5.40 24.77 4.66
C LYS A 93 6.36 24.22 3.61
N ALA A 94 7.48 23.59 3.98
CA ALA A 94 8.37 22.96 3.01
C ALA A 94 7.79 21.66 2.42
N CYS A 95 6.90 21.00 3.18
CA CYS A 95 6.12 19.85 2.71
C CYS A 95 4.77 20.28 2.11
N GLU A 96 4.54 21.57 1.89
CA GLU A 96 3.36 22.09 1.18
C GLU A 96 3.57 21.98 -0.33
N THR A 97 3.81 20.73 -0.73
CA THR A 97 3.24 20.04 -1.87
C THR A 97 2.61 20.97 -2.90
N GLN A 98 3.35 21.21 -3.99
CA GLN A 98 2.75 21.61 -5.25
C GLN A 98 1.59 20.64 -5.55
N GLY A 99 0.36 21.14 -5.48
CA GLY A 99 -0.92 20.46 -5.70
C GLY A 99 -0.89 18.93 -5.87
N ALA A 100 -1.12 18.17 -4.81
CA ALA A 100 -1.34 16.73 -4.92
C ALA A 100 -2.77 16.43 -5.39
N VAL A 101 -2.89 15.61 -6.43
CA VAL A 101 -4.17 15.05 -6.85
C VAL A 101 -4.33 13.69 -6.16
N GLY A 102 -5.38 13.56 -5.36
CA GLY A 102 -5.75 12.27 -4.76
C GLY A 102 -6.19 11.28 -5.83
N ILE A 103 -5.47 10.16 -5.94
CA ILE A 103 -5.80 9.04 -6.83
C ILE A 103 -5.93 7.77 -6.01
N ASN A 104 -6.77 6.85 -6.48
CA ASN A 104 -6.97 5.60 -5.76
C ASN A 104 -5.86 4.61 -6.11
N TYR A 105 -5.30 3.96 -5.11
CA TYR A 105 -4.38 2.85 -5.32
C TYR A 105 -5.17 1.54 -5.28
N CYS A 106 -5.01 0.71 -6.30
CA CYS A 106 -5.54 -0.64 -6.30
C CYS A 106 -4.41 -1.66 -6.44
N ILE A 107 -4.58 -2.81 -5.80
CA ILE A 107 -3.70 -3.96 -5.88
C ILE A 107 -4.29 -5.02 -6.81
N CYS A 108 -3.43 -5.64 -7.62
CA CYS A 108 -3.80 -6.75 -8.49
C CYS A 108 -4.06 -8.01 -7.66
N LEU A 109 -5.31 -8.49 -7.70
CA LEU A 109 -5.77 -9.74 -7.07
C LEU A 109 -5.70 -10.94 -8.03
N MET A 110 -5.71 -10.70 -9.33
CA MET A 110 -5.68 -11.74 -10.36
C MET A 110 -4.63 -11.41 -11.41
N GLY A 111 -3.48 -12.06 -11.30
CA GLY A 111 -2.32 -11.84 -12.15
C GLY A 111 -1.37 -13.02 -12.12
N ILE A 112 -0.26 -12.90 -12.84
CA ILE A 112 0.81 -13.88 -12.83
C ILE A 112 1.52 -13.82 -11.48
N TYR A 113 1.62 -14.95 -10.78
CA TYR A 113 2.42 -15.03 -9.56
C TYR A 113 3.91 -14.78 -9.91
N PRO A 114 4.57 -13.75 -9.35
CA PRO A 114 5.97 -13.46 -9.66
C PRO A 114 6.87 -14.55 -9.08
N PRO A 115 7.65 -15.28 -9.90
CA PRO A 115 8.62 -16.24 -9.40
C PRO A 115 9.78 -15.50 -8.71
N ARG A 116 10.25 -16.00 -7.57
CA ARG A 116 11.38 -15.44 -6.82
C ARG A 116 12.76 -15.97 -7.31
N ASN A 117 12.83 -16.52 -8.52
CA ASN A 117 14.03 -17.17 -9.08
C ASN A 117 14.79 -16.25 -10.03
#